data_AF-A0A0A7CAU7-F1
#
_entry.id   AF-A0A0A7CAU7-F1
#
_cell.length_a   1.000
_cell.length_b   1.000
_cell.length_c   1.000
_cell.angle_alpha   90.00
_cell.angle_beta   90.00
_cell.angle_gamma   90.00
#
_symmetry.space_group_name_H-M   'P 1'
#
loop_
_entity.id
_entity.type
_entity.pdbx_description
1 polymer ?
#
loop_
_entity_poly.entity_id
_entity_poly.type
_entity_poly.pdbx_seq_one_letter_code
_entity_poly.pdbx_strand_id
1 'polypeptide(L)'
;GLIPVDSLYSPVKKVSYKVENTREGQVLDYDKLNMTIETDGSITGEDAVAFAARILQDQLGVFVNFDEPQKETEEEAVTELAFNPALLKKVDELELSVRSANCLKNDNIVYIGDLIQKTEAEM
;
A
#
# COMPACT_ATOMS: atom_id res chain seq x y z
N GLY A 1 -37.46 -25.67 9.94
CA GLY A 1 -36.28 -26.26 10.59
C GLY A 1 -35.06 -25.94 9.75
N LEU A 2 -33.91 -25.70 10.36
CA LEU A 2 -32.66 -25.38 9.68
C LEU A 2 -31.77 -26.62 9.75
N ILE A 3 -31.29 -27.11 8.61
CA ILE A 3 -30.40 -28.27 8.54
C ILE A 3 -29.01 -27.75 8.21
N PRO A 4 -28.05 -27.77 9.15
CA PRO A 4 -26.68 -27.42 8.85
C PRO A 4 -26.06 -28.52 7.98
N VAL A 5 -25.33 -28.10 6.96
CA VAL A 5 -24.54 -28.97 6.07
C VAL A 5 -23.07 -28.58 6.22
N ASP A 6 -22.18 -29.53 6.05
CA ASP A 6 -20.74 -29.30 6.14
C ASP A 6 -20.26 -28.32 5.05
N SER A 7 -19.24 -27.56 5.41
CA SER A 7 -18.72 -26.44 4.65
C SER A 7 -17.67 -26.92 3.65
N LEU A 8 -18.07 -27.15 2.39
CA LEU A 8 -17.13 -27.42 1.30
C LEU A 8 -16.79 -26.11 0.56
N TYR A 9 -15.74 -25.43 1.03
CA TYR A 9 -15.22 -24.19 0.43
C TYR A 9 -13.88 -24.37 -0.29
N SER A 10 -13.58 -25.58 -0.80
CA SER A 10 -12.36 -25.83 -1.56
C SER A 10 -12.61 -25.65 -3.06
N PRO A 11 -12.03 -24.62 -3.71
CA PRO A 11 -12.12 -24.46 -5.15
C PRO A 11 -11.18 -25.42 -5.91
N VAL A 12 -10.24 -26.09 -5.21
CA VAL A 12 -9.32 -27.06 -5.80
C VAL A 12 -9.92 -28.47 -5.65
N LYS A 13 -10.03 -29.20 -6.76
CA LYS A 13 -10.58 -30.56 -6.82
C LYS A 13 -9.51 -31.63 -6.72
N LYS A 14 -8.38 -31.44 -7.43
CA LYS A 14 -7.31 -32.43 -7.50
C LYS A 14 -5.96 -31.76 -7.72
N VAL A 15 -4.94 -32.31 -7.05
CA VAL A 15 -3.53 -31.92 -7.25
C VAL A 15 -2.71 -33.19 -7.42
N SER A 16 -1.81 -33.21 -8.40
CA SER A 16 -0.80 -34.24 -8.58
C SER A 16 0.53 -33.61 -8.93
N TYR A 17 1.62 -34.15 -8.38
CA TYR A 17 2.97 -33.68 -8.68
C TYR A 17 3.89 -34.84 -9.04
N LYS A 18 4.93 -34.54 -9.83
CA LYS A 18 5.99 -35.47 -10.18
C LYS A 18 7.31 -34.72 -10.23
N VAL A 19 8.33 -35.27 -9.59
CA VAL A 19 9.70 -34.75 -9.63
C VAL A 19 10.51 -35.62 -10.58
N GLU A 20 11.24 -34.99 -11.50
CA GLU A 20 12.07 -35.65 -12.50
C GLU A 20 13.42 -34.94 -12.58
N ASN A 21 14.52 -35.67 -12.69
CA ASN A 21 15.84 -35.05 -12.89
C ASN A 21 15.85 -34.29 -14.23
N THR A 22 16.39 -33.07 -14.22
CA THR A 22 16.47 -32.23 -15.41
C THR A 22 17.90 -31.78 -15.65
N ARG A 23 18.29 -31.81 -16.92
CA ARG A 23 19.58 -31.32 -17.35
C ARG A 23 19.41 -29.92 -17.92
N GLU A 24 19.97 -28.94 -17.23
CA GLU A 24 20.01 -27.56 -17.72
C GLU A 24 21.40 -27.27 -18.27
N GLY A 25 21.53 -27.37 -19.60
CA GLY A 25 22.82 -27.19 -20.28
C GLY A 25 23.86 -28.25 -19.90
N GLN A 26 24.92 -27.83 -19.19
CA GLN A 26 26.01 -28.71 -18.75
C GLN A 26 25.84 -29.24 -17.32
N VAL A 27 24.90 -28.70 -16.54
CA VAL A 27 24.67 -29.09 -15.15
C VAL A 27 23.59 -30.18 -15.07
N LEU A 28 23.84 -31.22 -14.28
CA LEU A 28 23.00 -32.43 -14.16
C LEU A 28 22.21 -32.51 -12.85
N ASP A 29 22.40 -31.56 -11.94
CA ASP A 29 21.98 -31.69 -10.53
C ASP A 29 20.64 -31.00 -10.21
N TYR A 30 19.89 -30.58 -11.23
CA TYR A 30 18.60 -29.92 -11.04
C TYR A 30 17.43 -30.89 -11.07
N ASP A 31 16.45 -30.62 -10.23
CA ASP A 31 15.17 -31.33 -10.22
C ASP A 31 14.08 -30.47 -10.88
N LYS A 32 13.30 -31.07 -11.78
CA LYS A 32 12.11 -30.48 -12.38
C LYS A 32 10.87 -30.97 -11.67
N LEU A 33 10.10 -30.04 -11.12
CA LEU A 33 8.78 -30.30 -10.56
C LEU A 33 7.71 -30.05 -11.62
N ASN A 34 6.97 -31.10 -11.98
CA ASN A 34 5.75 -31.00 -12.78
C ASN A 34 4.55 -31.11 -11.86
N MET A 35 3.68 -30.08 -11.83
CA MET A 35 2.46 -30.08 -11.03
C MET A 35 1.23 -29.92 -11.93
N THR A 36 0.20 -30.72 -11.70
CA THR A 36 -1.09 -30.65 -12.39
C THR A 36 -2.17 -30.38 -11.36
N ILE A 37 -2.88 -29.27 -11.55
CA ILE A 37 -3.90 -28.77 -10.62
C ILE A 37 -5.21 -28.65 -11.38
N GLU A 38 -6.26 -29.23 -10.81
CA GLU A 38 -7.63 -29.17 -11.33
C GLU A 38 -8.49 -28.36 -10.34
N THR A 39 -9.01 -27.23 -10.80
CA THR A 39 -9.91 -26.36 -10.02
C THR A 39 -11.34 -26.44 -10.55
N ASP A 40 -12.30 -25.95 -9.77
CA ASP A 40 -13.71 -25.85 -10.15
C ASP A 40 -14.04 -24.64 -11.04
N GLY A 41 -13.03 -23.82 -11.36
CA GLY A 41 -13.16 -22.58 -12.14
C GLY A 41 -13.32 -21.30 -11.32
N SER A 42 -13.49 -21.41 -9.99
CA SER A 42 -13.61 -20.24 -9.11
C SER A 42 -12.29 -19.48 -8.94
N ILE A 43 -11.16 -20.19 -9.04
CA ILE A 43 -9.80 -19.64 -9.09
C ILE A 43 -8.98 -20.36 -10.16
N THR A 44 -7.97 -19.67 -10.70
CA THR A 44 -7.01 -20.31 -11.60
C THR A 44 -6.04 -21.20 -10.81
N GLY A 45 -5.43 -22.18 -11.48
CA GLY A 45 -4.42 -23.04 -10.85
C GLY A 45 -3.17 -22.26 -10.41
N GLU A 46 -2.81 -21.21 -11.14
CA GLU A 46 -1.69 -20.32 -10.80
C GLU A 46 -1.97 -19.52 -9.52
N ASP A 47 -3.15 -18.90 -9.44
CA ASP A 47 -3.57 -18.17 -8.23
C ASP A 47 -3.62 -19.09 -7.02
N ALA A 48 -4.13 -20.32 -7.19
CA ALA A 48 -4.17 -21.31 -6.12
C ALA A 48 -2.78 -21.61 -5.55
N VAL A 49 -1.76 -21.73 -6.42
CA VAL A 49 -0.37 -21.93 -6.00
C VAL A 49 0.19 -20.70 -5.32
N ALA A 50 -0.11 -19.49 -5.83
CA ALA A 50 0.33 -18.24 -5.23
C ALA A 50 -0.22 -18.07 -3.79
N PHE A 51 -1.50 -18.37 -3.58
CA PHE A 51 -2.09 -18.37 -2.24
C PHE A 51 -1.45 -19.43 -1.33
N ALA A 52 -1.24 -20.65 -1.84
CA ALA A 52 -0.58 -21.70 -1.06
C ALA A 52 0.86 -21.31 -0.66
N ALA A 53 1.61 -20.68 -1.57
CA ALA A 53 2.95 -20.19 -1.30
C ALA A 53 2.98 -19.11 -0.22
N ARG A 54 2.02 -18.16 -0.25
CA ARG A 54 1.88 -17.15 0.80
C ARG A 54 1.59 -17.77 2.16
N ILE A 55 0.64 -18.70 2.23
CA ILE A 55 0.32 -19.42 3.48
C ILE A 55 1.58 -20.14 3.99
N LEU A 56 2.33 -20.79 3.11
CA LEU A 56 3.57 -21.48 3.48
C LEU A 56 4.63 -20.51 4.02
N GLN A 57 4.79 -19.33 3.42
CA GLN A 57 5.70 -18.29 3.94
C GLN A 57 5.29 -17.85 5.34
N ASP A 58 3.99 -17.58 5.56
CA ASP A 58 3.46 -17.19 6.87
C ASP A 58 3.73 -18.27 7.92
N GLN A 59 3.57 -19.55 7.56
CA GLN A 59 3.88 -20.67 8.46
C GLN A 59 5.38 -20.83 8.73
N LEU A 60 6.24 -20.56 7.74
CA LEU A 60 7.70 -20.60 7.92
C LEU A 60 8.24 -19.42 8.73
N GLY A 61 7.51 -18.30 8.79
CA GLY A 61 7.89 -17.11 9.57
C GLY A 61 8.19 -17.42 11.04
N VAL A 62 7.51 -18.39 11.64
CA VAL A 62 7.75 -18.82 13.04
C VAL A 62 9.14 -19.42 13.24
N PHE A 63 9.75 -19.97 12.19
CA PHE A 63 11.11 -20.55 12.24
C PHE A 63 12.21 -19.52 11.99
N VAL A 64 11.86 -18.31 11.55
CA VAL A 64 12.80 -17.22 11.37
C VAL A 64 13.08 -16.63 12.76
N ASN A 65 14.06 -17.21 13.45
CA ASN A 65 14.49 -16.81 14.82
C ASN A 65 15.27 -15.49 14.88
N PHE A 66 15.40 -14.79 13.75
CA PHE A 66 16.02 -13.49 13.69
C PHE A 66 14.90 -12.51 13.38
N ASP A 67 14.75 -11.49 14.22
CA ASP A 67 14.08 -10.26 13.79
C ASP A 67 14.91 -9.75 12.60
N GLU A 68 14.60 -10.21 11.38
CA GLU A 68 14.94 -9.43 10.20
C GLU A 68 14.36 -8.04 10.50
N PRO A 69 15.19 -6.98 10.45
CA PRO A 69 14.65 -5.64 10.60
C PRO A 69 13.54 -5.57 9.56
N GLN A 70 12.29 -5.50 10.04
CA GLN A 70 11.16 -5.27 9.18
C GLN A 70 11.61 -4.13 8.30
N LYS A 71 11.66 -4.34 6.98
CA LYS A 71 11.71 -3.21 6.07
C LYS A 71 10.60 -2.34 6.58
N GLU A 72 10.97 -1.19 7.17
CA GLU A 72 10.03 -0.19 7.58
C GLU A 72 9.16 -0.05 6.35
N THR A 73 7.91 -0.52 6.47
CA THR A 73 6.90 -0.07 5.54
C THR A 73 7.06 1.42 5.68
N GLU A 74 7.56 2.08 4.64
CA GLU A 74 7.38 3.51 4.51
C GLU A 74 5.86 3.62 4.57
N GLU A 75 5.34 3.83 5.78
CA GLU A 75 4.12 4.57 5.95
C GLU A 75 4.39 5.75 5.03
N GLU A 76 3.62 5.84 3.95
CA GLU A 76 3.49 7.09 3.24
C GLU A 76 3.01 8.05 4.33
N ALA A 77 3.97 8.60 5.06
CA ALA A 77 3.81 9.75 5.88
C ALA A 77 3.36 10.74 4.84
N VAL A 78 2.04 10.91 4.77
CA VAL A 78 1.41 12.07 4.20
C VAL A 78 2.29 13.17 4.72
N THR A 79 3.13 13.74 3.86
CA THR A 79 4.02 14.81 4.25
C THR A 79 3.06 15.89 4.68
N GLU A 80 2.77 15.97 5.98
CA GLU A 80 2.20 17.14 6.57
C GLU A 80 3.17 18.21 6.14
N LEU A 81 2.71 19.10 5.24
CA LEU A 81 3.54 20.18 4.77
C LEU A 81 4.14 20.80 6.03
N ALA A 82 5.46 21.06 6.03
CA ALA A 82 6.17 21.60 7.20
C ALA A 82 5.63 22.95 7.70
N PHE A 83 4.58 23.46 7.04
CA PHE A 83 3.88 24.69 7.31
C PHE A 83 2.37 24.47 7.14
N ASN A 84 1.58 25.19 7.94
CA ASN A 84 0.12 25.10 7.91
C ASN A 84 -0.43 25.49 6.52
N PRO A 85 -1.26 24.67 5.86
CA PRO A 85 -1.84 24.98 4.54
C PRO A 85 -2.69 26.26 4.53
N ALA A 86 -3.14 26.74 5.69
CA ALA A 86 -3.81 28.03 5.82
C ALA A 86 -2.94 29.21 5.35
N LEU A 87 -1.61 29.10 5.37
CA LEU A 87 -0.70 30.18 4.94
C LEU A 87 -0.76 30.44 3.43
N LEU A 88 -1.18 29.45 2.64
CA LEU A 88 -1.36 29.53 1.18
C LEU A 88 -2.73 30.09 0.78
N LYS A 89 -3.64 30.28 1.73
CA LYS A 89 -4.95 30.87 1.45
C LYS A 89 -4.82 32.36 1.17
N LYS A 90 -5.71 32.88 0.33
CA LYS A 90 -5.76 34.31 0.03
C LYS A 90 -6.38 35.08 1.18
N VAL A 91 -5.91 36.30 1.42
CA VAL A 91 -6.45 37.20 2.45
C VAL A 91 -7.93 37.53 2.21
N ASP A 92 -8.39 37.45 0.96
CA ASP A 92 -9.81 37.63 0.59
C ASP A 92 -10.76 36.61 1.26
N GLU A 93 -10.25 35.46 1.71
CA GLU A 93 -11.02 34.44 2.41
C GLU A 93 -11.28 34.76 3.89
N LEU A 94 -10.64 35.81 4.44
CA LEU A 94 -10.77 36.22 5.85
C LEU A 94 -11.99 37.13 6.13
N GLU A 95 -12.94 37.24 5.18
CA GLU A 95 -14.18 38.02 5.30
C GLU A 95 -13.96 39.47 5.79
N LEU A 96 -12.87 40.11 5.35
CA LEU A 96 -12.54 41.48 5.71
C LEU A 96 -13.41 42.51 5.00
N SER A 97 -13.43 43.74 5.53
CA SER A 97 -14.12 44.85 4.88
C SER A 97 -13.50 45.15 3.50
N VAL A 98 -14.32 45.62 2.54
CA VAL A 98 -13.87 45.96 1.18
C VAL A 98 -12.72 46.97 1.18
N ARG A 99 -12.67 47.88 2.16
CA ARG A 99 -11.55 48.83 2.31
C ARG A 99 -10.28 48.13 2.74
N SER A 100 -10.36 47.29 3.78
CA SER A 100 -9.22 46.55 4.34
C SER A 100 -8.61 45.59 3.31
N ALA A 101 -9.44 44.87 2.55
CA ALA A 101 -8.96 43.97 1.51
C ALA A 101 -8.21 44.71 0.38
N ASN A 102 -8.69 45.91 0.01
CA ASN A 102 -8.04 46.72 -1.02
C ASN A 102 -6.73 47.37 -0.53
N CYS A 103 -6.66 47.79 0.73
CA CYS A 103 -5.41 48.27 1.34
C CYS A 103 -4.35 47.17 1.34
N LEU A 104 -4.70 45.98 1.79
CA LEU A 104 -3.77 44.83 1.85
C LEU A 104 -3.30 44.40 0.45
N LYS A 105 -4.20 44.42 -0.55
CA LYS A 105 -3.82 44.17 -1.95
C LYS A 105 -2.87 45.23 -2.51
N ASN A 106 -3.08 46.50 -2.16
CA ASN A 106 -2.24 47.60 -2.64
C ASN A 106 -0.82 47.54 -2.05
N ASP A 107 -0.69 47.01 -0.82
CA ASP A 107 0.60 46.75 -0.17
C ASP A 107 1.24 45.40 -0.58
N ASN A 108 0.73 44.78 -1.64
CA ASN A 108 1.17 43.48 -2.18
C ASN A 108 1.05 42.30 -1.19
N ILE A 109 0.12 42.36 -0.24
CA ILE A 109 -0.17 41.27 0.71
C ILE A 109 -1.33 40.44 0.13
N VAL A 110 -1.01 39.28 -0.46
CA VAL A 110 -2.00 38.46 -1.18
C VAL A 110 -2.37 37.21 -0.38
N TYR A 111 -1.41 36.61 0.32
CA TYR A 111 -1.59 35.39 1.09
C TYR A 111 -1.56 35.65 2.60
N ILE A 112 -2.20 34.76 3.37
CA ILE A 112 -2.17 34.83 4.84
C ILE A 112 -0.74 34.71 5.36
N GLY A 113 0.13 33.95 4.69
CA GLY A 113 1.55 33.86 5.02
C GLY A 113 2.32 35.18 4.88
N ASP A 114 1.92 36.06 3.97
CA ASP A 114 2.56 37.38 3.79
C ASP A 114 2.17 38.34 4.93
N LEU A 115 0.93 38.21 5.42
CA LEU A 115 0.40 39.02 6.51
C LEU A 115 1.14 38.77 7.84
N ILE A 116 1.49 37.52 8.13
CA ILE A 116 2.15 37.11 9.38
C ILE A 116 3.63 37.54 9.40
N GLN A 117 4.24 37.78 8.24
CA GLN A 117 5.63 38.24 8.13
C GLN A 117 5.77 39.75 8.34
N LYS A 118 4.67 40.51 8.29
CA LYS A 118 4.67 41.97 8.54
C LYS A 118 4.55 42.25 10.02
N THR A 119 5.34 43.20 10.51
CA THR A 119 5.21 43.71 11.88
C THR A 119 4.17 44.83 11.95
N GLU A 120 3.63 45.11 13.14
CA GLU A 120 2.63 46.19 13.34
C GLU A 120 3.14 47.58 12.91
N ALA A 121 4.46 47.80 12.93
CA ALA A 121 5.08 49.04 12.48
C ALA A 121 5.18 49.18 10.95
N GLU A 122 4.95 48.08 10.22
CA GLU A 122 5.02 47.99 8.75
C GLU A 122 3.62 47.82 8.11
N MET A 123 2.56 47.90 8.92
CA MET A 123 1.13 47.98 8.54
C MET A 123 0.59 49.39 8.76
#